data_AF-A0A7K5Q218-F1
#
_entry.id   AF-A0A7K5Q218-F1
#
_cell.length_a   1.000
_cell.length_b   1.000
_cell.length_c   1.000
_cell.angle_alpha   90.00
_cell.angle_beta   90.00
_cell.angle_gamma   90.00
#
_symmetry.space_group_name_H-M   'P 1'
#
loop_
_entity.id
_entity.type
_entity.pdbx_description
1 polymer ?
#
loop_
_entity_poly.entity_id
_entity_poly.type
_entity_poly.pdbx_seq_one_letter_code
_entity_poly.pdbx_strand_id
1 'polypeptide(L)'
;ADIISTVEFNYTGDLLATGDKGGRVVIFQREQETKSRPLSRGEYNVYSTFQSHEPEFDYLKSLEIEEKINKIRWLPQQNAAHFLLSTNDKTIKLWKISERDKRAEGYNLKDEDGRLREPFRVTELRVPTLKPMDLMVEASPRRIFANAHTYHINSISVNSDYATYLSADDLRINLWHLEVTNRSFNIVDIKPANMEELTEVITAAEFHPHHCNVFVYSSSKGTIRLCDMRSSALCDQHSKFFEEPEDPSSRSFFSEIISSISDVKFSHSGRYMMTRDYLSVKVWDLNMENRPVETYQVHEYLRSKLCSLYENDCIFDKFECCWNGSD
;
A
#
# COMPACT_ATOMS: atom_id res chain seq x y z
N ALA A 1 1.91 -23.11 -5.26
CA ALA A 1 2.04 -21.86 -6.03
C ALA A 1 1.78 -20.74 -5.05
N ASP A 2 2.70 -19.78 -4.97
CA ASP A 2 2.61 -18.70 -3.98
C ASP A 2 1.56 -17.69 -4.45
N ILE A 3 0.57 -17.39 -3.59
CA ILE A 3 -0.58 -16.56 -3.95
C ILE A 3 -0.18 -15.09 -3.82
N ILE A 4 -0.19 -14.37 -4.95
CA ILE A 4 0.01 -12.91 -4.98
C ILE A 4 -1.19 -12.24 -4.30
N SER A 5 -0.92 -11.30 -3.40
CA SER A 5 -1.92 -10.57 -2.62
C SER A 5 -1.97 -9.08 -2.94
N THR A 6 -0.91 -8.50 -3.53
CA THR A 6 -0.88 -7.10 -3.94
C THR A 6 0.11 -6.87 -5.07
N VAL A 7 -0.15 -5.87 -5.92
CA VAL A 7 0.66 -5.51 -7.08
C VAL A 7 0.69 -3.99 -7.20
N GLU A 8 1.88 -3.40 -7.38
CA GLU A 8 2.03 -1.93 -7.43
C GLU A 8 3.19 -1.51 -8.34
N PHE A 9 2.91 -0.65 -9.32
CA PHE A 9 3.95 0.02 -10.12
C PHE A 9 4.57 1.19 -9.35
N ASN A 10 5.85 1.44 -9.59
CA ASN A 10 6.45 2.70 -9.17
C ASN A 10 5.94 3.88 -10.04
N TYR A 11 6.19 5.11 -9.60
CA TYR A 11 5.71 6.32 -10.29
C TYR A 11 6.13 6.44 -11.77
N THR A 12 7.28 5.87 -12.15
CA THR A 12 7.79 5.87 -13.53
C THR A 12 7.20 4.76 -14.40
N GLY A 13 6.62 3.72 -13.78
CA GLY A 13 6.24 2.49 -14.46
C GLY A 13 7.43 1.64 -14.93
N ASP A 14 8.63 1.87 -14.43
CA ASP A 14 9.83 1.06 -14.76
C ASP A 14 10.00 -0.13 -13.80
N LEU A 15 9.45 -0.03 -12.59
CA LEU A 15 9.46 -1.09 -11.60
C LEU A 15 8.04 -1.52 -11.26
N LEU A 16 7.86 -2.83 -11.11
CA LEU A 16 6.64 -3.48 -10.66
C LEU A 16 6.95 -4.28 -9.40
N ALA A 17 6.29 -3.99 -8.28
CA ALA A 17 6.38 -4.79 -7.07
C ALA A 17 5.16 -5.69 -6.93
N THR A 18 5.38 -6.93 -6.48
CA THR A 18 4.34 -7.84 -6.02
C THR A 18 4.61 -8.28 -4.59
N GLY A 19 3.54 -8.43 -3.81
CA GLY A 19 3.57 -9.04 -2.49
C GLY A 19 2.76 -10.33 -2.50
N ASP A 20 3.16 -11.30 -1.68
CA ASP A 20 2.46 -12.59 -1.59
C ASP A 20 1.96 -12.93 -0.18
N LYS A 21 1.19 -14.01 -0.09
CA LYS A 21 0.67 -14.55 1.17
C LYS A 21 1.79 -15.05 2.10
N GLY A 22 2.95 -15.41 1.56
CA GLY A 22 4.12 -15.85 2.33
C GLY A 22 5.04 -14.71 2.77
N GLY A 23 4.59 -13.45 2.71
CA GLY A 23 5.33 -12.30 3.21
C GLY A 23 6.52 -11.85 2.37
N ARG A 24 6.66 -12.35 1.14
CA ARG A 24 7.75 -11.97 0.25
C ARG A 24 7.33 -10.83 -0.66
N VAL A 25 8.31 -10.00 -1.00
CA VAL A 25 8.18 -8.95 -2.02
C VAL A 25 9.12 -9.27 -3.17
N VAL A 26 8.56 -9.29 -4.39
CA VAL A 26 9.31 -9.47 -5.64
C VAL A 26 9.18 -8.19 -6.45
N ILE A 27 10.31 -7.61 -6.84
CA ILE A 27 10.38 -6.42 -7.69
C ILE A 27 10.87 -6.86 -9.06
N PHE A 28 10.17 -6.43 -10.09
CA PHE A 28 10.53 -6.61 -11.47
C PHE A 28 10.91 -5.26 -12.09
N GLN A 29 11.91 -5.26 -12.97
CA GLN A 29 12.33 -4.09 -13.72
C GLN A 29 12.06 -4.31 -15.21
N ARG A 30 11.51 -3.30 -15.86
CA ARG A 30 11.29 -3.29 -17.30
C ARG A 30 12.63 -3.22 -18.03
N GLU A 31 12.85 -4.14 -18.95
CA GLU A 31 14.02 -4.11 -19.83
C GLU A 31 13.98 -2.84 -20.71
N GLN A 32 15.11 -2.12 -20.78
CA GLN A 32 15.21 -0.91 -21.60
C GLN A 32 15.22 -1.29 -23.08
N GLU A 33 14.35 -0.68 -23.88
CA GLU A 33 14.31 -0.89 -25.33
C GLU A 33 15.68 -0.56 -25.95
N THR A 34 16.34 -1.54 -26.55
CA THR A 34 17.38 -1.24 -27.53
C THR A 34 16.73 -0.52 -28.70
N LYS A 35 17.36 0.55 -29.21
CA LYS A 35 16.87 1.49 -30.24
C LYS A 35 16.36 0.88 -31.57
N SER A 36 16.27 -0.44 -31.69
CA SER A 36 15.95 -1.18 -32.91
C SER A 36 14.46 -1.55 -33.09
N ARG A 37 13.58 -1.41 -32.08
CA ARG A 37 12.15 -1.80 -32.23
C ARG A 37 11.18 -0.89 -31.46
N PRO A 38 10.52 0.08 -32.13
CA PRO A 38 9.61 1.05 -31.51
C PRO A 38 8.24 0.48 -31.06
N LEU A 39 8.09 -0.85 -30.98
CA LEU A 39 6.84 -1.55 -30.63
C LEU A 39 7.06 -2.69 -29.62
N SER A 40 8.29 -2.88 -29.13
CA SER A 40 8.61 -3.99 -28.24
C SER A 40 8.39 -3.57 -26.79
N ARG A 41 7.17 -3.76 -26.27
CA ARG A 41 6.90 -3.64 -24.82
C ARG A 41 7.96 -4.46 -24.07
N GLY A 42 8.89 -3.79 -23.39
CA GLY A 42 9.98 -4.45 -22.66
C GLY A 42 9.44 -5.45 -21.64
N GLU A 43 10.06 -6.62 -21.56
CA GLU A 43 9.70 -7.63 -20.56
C GLU A 43 10.11 -7.18 -19.16
N TYR A 44 9.35 -7.59 -18.15
CA TYR A 44 9.66 -7.31 -16.75
C TYR A 44 10.42 -8.49 -16.15
N ASN A 45 11.70 -8.27 -15.89
CA ASN A 45 12.59 -9.29 -15.33
C ASN A 45 12.76 -9.10 -13.83
N VAL A 46 12.98 -10.19 -13.10
CA VAL A 46 13.20 -10.14 -11.63
C VAL A 46 14.41 -9.26 -11.34
N TYR A 47 14.19 -8.21 -10.56
CA TYR A 47 15.18 -7.22 -10.16
C TYR A 47 15.62 -7.40 -8.71
N SER A 48 14.70 -7.73 -7.81
CA SER A 48 15.02 -8.02 -6.40
C SER A 48 13.94 -8.88 -5.77
N THR A 49 14.33 -9.80 -4.89
CA THR A 49 13.41 -10.61 -4.08
C THR A 49 13.87 -10.58 -2.62
N PHE A 50 12.96 -10.32 -1.68
CA PHE A 50 13.28 -10.32 -0.26
C PHE A 50 12.07 -10.73 0.59
N GLN A 51 12.35 -11.29 1.77
CA GLN A 51 11.33 -11.56 2.79
C GLN A 51 10.99 -10.23 3.49
N SER A 52 9.76 -9.75 3.31
CA SER A 52 9.31 -8.50 3.92
C SER A 52 8.80 -8.73 5.34
N HIS A 53 7.93 -9.72 5.51
CA HIS A 53 7.27 -10.02 6.78
C HIS A 53 7.44 -11.50 7.09
N GLU A 54 7.52 -11.83 8.38
CA GLU A 54 7.55 -13.21 8.87
C GLU A 54 6.36 -13.37 9.82
N PRO A 55 5.85 -14.60 10.03
CA PRO A 55 4.74 -14.81 10.94
C PRO A 55 5.15 -14.39 12.36
N GLU A 56 4.30 -13.58 12.98
CA GLU A 56 4.50 -13.10 14.35
C GLU A 56 3.34 -13.58 15.23
N PHE A 57 3.57 -13.70 16.54
CA PHE A 57 2.53 -14.09 17.49
C PHE A 57 2.47 -13.10 18.65
N ASP A 58 1.31 -12.47 18.84
CA ASP A 58 1.03 -11.65 20.01
C ASP A 58 0.56 -12.56 21.15
N TYR A 59 1.50 -12.92 22.04
CA TYR A 59 1.22 -13.77 23.20
C TYR A 59 0.23 -13.18 24.20
N LEU A 60 0.12 -11.85 24.26
CA LEU A 60 -0.79 -11.20 25.21
C LEU A 60 -2.23 -11.26 24.72
N LYS A 61 -2.42 -11.19 23.40
CA LYS A 61 -3.74 -11.28 22.77
C LYS A 61 -4.08 -12.68 22.24
N SER A 62 -3.13 -13.60 22.31
CA SER A 62 -3.20 -14.93 21.69
C SER A 62 -3.60 -14.83 20.21
N LEU A 63 -2.97 -13.90 19.49
CA LEU A 63 -3.29 -13.58 18.10
C LEU A 63 -2.08 -13.88 17.21
N GLU A 64 -2.28 -14.74 16.22
CA GLU A 64 -1.33 -14.93 15.14
C GLU A 64 -1.43 -13.76 14.15
N ILE A 65 -0.28 -13.22 13.79
CA ILE A 65 -0.15 -12.14 12.81
C ILE A 65 0.45 -12.77 11.56
N GLU A 66 -0.39 -12.92 10.53
CA GLU A 66 0.03 -13.46 9.25
C GLU A 66 1.12 -12.59 8.59
N GLU A 67 2.05 -13.23 7.89
CA GLU A 67 3.07 -12.54 7.11
C GLU A 67 2.54 -11.98 5.78
N LYS A 68 1.31 -12.32 5.38
CA LYS A 68 0.68 -11.89 4.13
C LYS A 68 0.85 -10.37 3.90
N ILE A 69 1.35 -10.02 2.73
CA ILE A 69 1.48 -8.62 2.33
C ILE A 69 0.11 -8.09 1.87
N ASN A 70 -0.47 -7.16 2.62
CA ASN A 70 -1.76 -6.56 2.28
C ASN A 70 -1.63 -5.48 1.22
N LYS A 71 -0.66 -4.57 1.34
CA LYS A 71 -0.45 -3.46 0.41
C LYS A 71 1.03 -3.11 0.28
N ILE A 72 1.41 -2.66 -0.91
CA ILE A 72 2.70 -2.03 -1.20
C ILE A 72 2.44 -0.62 -1.73
N ARG A 73 3.24 0.36 -1.29
CA ARG A 73 3.23 1.72 -1.85
C ARG A 73 4.65 2.21 -2.06
N TRP A 74 4.97 2.65 -3.26
CA TRP A 74 6.25 3.28 -3.55
C TRP A 74 6.31 4.68 -2.96
N LEU A 75 7.49 5.10 -2.54
CA LEU A 75 7.79 6.50 -2.26
C LEU A 75 8.34 7.16 -3.53
N PRO A 76 8.07 8.46 -3.74
CA PRO A 76 8.71 9.20 -4.82
C PRO A 76 10.23 9.13 -4.72
N GLN A 77 10.90 8.90 -5.85
CA GLN A 77 12.34 8.72 -5.89
C GLN A 77 13.06 10.03 -5.58
N GLN A 78 13.85 10.06 -4.49
CA GLN A 78 14.65 11.21 -4.09
C GLN A 78 16.14 11.10 -4.45
N ASN A 79 16.63 9.88 -4.66
CA ASN A 79 18.03 9.60 -4.98
C ASN A 79 18.12 8.31 -5.82
N ALA A 80 19.33 7.79 -6.03
CA ALA A 80 19.54 6.58 -6.83
C ALA A 80 18.86 5.33 -6.24
N ALA A 81 18.53 5.33 -4.95
CA ALA A 81 17.80 4.23 -4.33
C ALA A 81 16.29 4.42 -4.44
N HIS A 82 15.58 3.31 -4.56
CA HIS A 82 14.13 3.27 -4.48
C HIS A 82 13.68 2.93 -3.07
N PHE A 83 12.49 3.42 -2.72
CA PHE A 83 11.90 3.19 -1.41
C PHE A 83 10.45 2.76 -1.58
N LEU A 84 10.02 1.79 -0.77
CA LEU A 84 8.64 1.35 -0.72
C LEU A 84 8.23 1.05 0.72
N LEU A 85 6.94 1.24 1.00
CA LEU A 85 6.27 0.73 2.18
C LEU A 85 5.61 -0.58 1.84
N SER A 86 5.74 -1.57 2.72
CA SER A 86 4.95 -2.80 2.70
C SER A 86 4.24 -2.96 4.05
N THR A 87 3.03 -3.51 4.06
CA THR A 87 2.29 -3.75 5.29
C THR A 87 1.66 -5.14 5.30
N ASN A 88 1.62 -5.76 6.48
CA ASN A 88 0.67 -6.83 6.80
C ASN A 88 -0.44 -6.26 7.68
N ASP A 89 -1.15 -7.10 8.44
CA ASP A 89 -2.27 -6.71 9.29
C ASP A 89 -1.90 -5.77 10.44
N LYS A 90 -0.64 -5.73 10.88
CA LYS A 90 -0.23 -5.03 12.12
C LYS A 90 1.00 -4.15 11.99
N THR A 91 1.85 -4.39 11.00
CA THR A 91 3.16 -3.75 10.89
C THR A 91 3.42 -3.22 9.48
N ILE A 92 3.92 -1.99 9.41
CA ILE A 92 4.38 -1.37 8.17
C ILE A 92 5.90 -1.32 8.19
N LYS A 93 6.55 -1.66 7.08
CA LYS A 93 8.02 -1.60 6.93
C LYS A 93 8.39 -0.72 5.77
N LEU A 94 9.36 0.18 5.99
CA LEU A 94 9.99 0.97 4.94
C LEU A 94 11.23 0.23 4.45
N TRP A 95 11.24 -0.12 3.16
CA TRP A 95 12.33 -0.79 2.49
C TRP A 95 13.11 0.19 1.62
N LYS A 96 14.44 0.01 1.60
CA LYS A 96 15.33 0.66 0.63
C LYS A 96 15.90 -0.38 -0.31
N ILE A 97 15.78 -0.11 -1.59
CA ILE A 97 16.32 -0.92 -2.68
C ILE A 97 17.40 -0.10 -3.36
N SER A 98 18.64 -0.57 -3.29
CA SER A 98 19.79 0.13 -3.87
C SER A 98 20.65 -0.80 -4.70
N GLU A 99 21.11 -0.26 -5.82
CA GLU A 99 22.12 -0.88 -6.66
C GLU A 99 23.53 -0.61 -6.12
N ARG A 100 24.39 -1.61 -6.26
CA ARG A 100 25.80 -1.54 -5.88
C ARG A 100 26.66 -2.20 -6.95
N ASP A 101 27.54 -1.41 -7.55
CA ASP A 101 28.47 -1.79 -8.62
C ASP A 101 29.95 -1.77 -8.16
N LYS A 102 30.20 -1.49 -6.88
CA LYS A 102 31.54 -1.37 -6.30
C LYS A 102 31.67 -2.06 -4.95
N ARG A 103 32.80 -2.72 -4.73
CA ARG A 103 33.19 -3.31 -3.43
C ARG A 103 34.50 -2.74 -2.93
N ALA A 104 34.67 -2.72 -1.61
CA ALA A 104 35.91 -2.30 -0.97
C ALA A 104 36.88 -3.49 -0.91
N GLU A 105 38.12 -3.28 -1.36
CA GLU A 105 39.20 -4.27 -1.32
C GLU A 105 40.46 -3.68 -0.70
N GLY A 106 41.36 -4.53 -0.21
CA GLY A 106 42.64 -4.12 0.39
C GLY A 106 42.57 -3.88 1.91
N TYR A 107 41.86 -4.73 2.64
CA TYR A 107 41.84 -4.69 4.11
C TYR A 107 43.20 -5.09 4.70
N ASN A 108 43.60 -4.44 5.81
CA ASN A 108 44.91 -4.72 6.43
C ASN A 108 45.00 -6.11 7.05
N LEU A 109 43.90 -6.57 7.67
CA LEU A 109 43.85 -7.78 8.48
C LEU A 109 43.28 -8.98 7.73
N LYS A 110 42.86 -8.82 6.47
CA LYS A 110 42.34 -9.90 5.64
C LYS A 110 43.10 -9.94 4.31
N ASP A 111 43.46 -11.13 3.84
CA ASP A 111 43.94 -11.29 2.47
C ASP A 111 42.78 -11.25 1.46
N GLU A 112 43.08 -11.36 0.16
CA GLU A 112 42.06 -11.30 -0.90
C GLU A 112 41.07 -12.46 -0.83
N ASP A 113 41.45 -13.58 -0.21
CA ASP A 113 40.59 -14.75 0.05
C ASP A 113 39.77 -14.60 1.35
N GLY A 114 39.87 -13.45 2.04
CA GLY A 114 39.13 -13.14 3.26
C GLY A 114 39.69 -13.79 4.53
N ARG A 115 40.85 -14.47 4.45
CA ARG A 115 41.52 -15.10 5.60
C ARG A 115 42.22 -14.06 6.45
N LEU A 116 42.19 -14.27 7.76
CA LEU A 116 42.86 -13.41 8.71
C LEU A 116 44.38 -13.44 8.48
N ARG A 117 44.97 -12.26 8.33
CA ARG A 117 46.42 -12.09 8.26
C ARG A 117 46.98 -12.11 9.67
N GLU A 118 48.10 -12.83 9.83
CA GLU A 118 48.89 -12.81 11.04
C GLU A 118 49.31 -11.36 11.40
N PRO A 119 49.05 -10.87 12.62
CA PRO A 119 49.31 -9.46 12.98
C PRO A 119 50.75 -9.00 12.74
N PHE A 120 51.73 -9.89 12.94
CA PHE A 120 53.16 -9.61 12.74
C PHE A 120 53.57 -9.51 11.26
N ARG A 121 52.70 -9.88 10.32
CA ARG A 121 52.92 -9.72 8.88
C ARG A 121 52.40 -8.38 8.33
N VAL A 122 51.73 -7.58 9.16
CA VAL A 122 51.25 -6.25 8.77
C VAL A 122 52.38 -5.24 8.98
N THR A 123 53.15 -5.01 7.90
CA THR A 123 54.29 -4.08 7.92
C THR A 123 53.89 -2.63 7.66
N GLU A 124 52.75 -2.40 7.01
CA GLU A 124 52.25 -1.09 6.62
C GLU A 124 50.72 -1.07 6.67
N LEU A 125 50.15 0.09 7.02
CA LEU A 125 48.71 0.32 6.99
C LEU A 125 48.29 0.85 5.61
N ARG A 126 47.24 0.25 5.05
CA ARG A 126 46.62 0.61 3.79
C ARG A 126 45.17 1.03 4.03
N VAL A 127 44.68 1.93 3.18
CA VAL A 127 43.26 2.30 3.14
C VAL A 127 42.60 1.47 2.05
N PRO A 128 41.45 0.81 2.32
CA PRO A 128 40.73 0.07 1.30
C PRO A 128 40.33 0.95 0.12
N THR A 129 40.40 0.40 -1.09
CA THR A 129 39.99 1.09 -2.33
C THR A 129 38.73 0.47 -2.90
N LEU A 130 37.89 1.29 -3.54
CA LEU A 130 36.71 0.80 -4.24
C LEU A 130 37.09 0.22 -5.60
N LYS A 131 36.71 -1.03 -5.83
CA LYS A 131 36.91 -1.76 -7.08
C LYS A 131 35.55 -2.08 -7.72
N PRO A 132 35.43 -2.01 -9.06
CA PRO A 132 34.22 -2.43 -9.77
C PRO A 132 33.85 -3.88 -9.44
N MET A 133 32.56 -4.17 -9.38
CA MET A 133 31.97 -5.51 -9.25
C MET A 133 30.73 -5.62 -10.12
N ASP A 134 30.23 -6.83 -10.30
CA ASP A 134 28.94 -7.06 -10.96
C ASP A 134 27.82 -6.34 -10.20
N LEU A 135 26.86 -5.79 -10.96
CA LEU A 135 25.72 -5.06 -10.39
C LEU A 135 24.94 -5.96 -9.44
N MET A 136 24.85 -5.54 -8.19
CA MET A 136 24.10 -6.24 -7.16
C MET A 136 23.01 -5.32 -6.62
N VAL A 137 21.80 -5.85 -6.51
CA VAL A 137 20.64 -5.15 -5.94
C VAL A 137 20.45 -5.63 -4.51
N GLU A 138 20.50 -4.70 -3.56
CA GLU A 138 20.30 -4.98 -2.14
C GLU A 138 18.99 -4.34 -1.66
N ALA A 139 18.11 -5.15 -1.07
CA ALA A 139 16.93 -4.68 -0.34
C ALA A 139 17.22 -4.71 1.17
N SER A 140 17.01 -3.58 1.85
CA SER A 140 17.25 -3.45 3.30
C SER A 140 16.06 -2.82 4.02
N PRO A 141 15.60 -3.37 5.15
CA PRO A 141 14.58 -2.75 5.96
C PRO A 141 15.20 -1.53 6.65
N ARG A 142 14.65 -0.34 6.38
CA ARG A 142 15.10 0.92 6.98
C ARG A 142 14.39 1.20 8.28
N ARG A 143 13.08 0.98 8.31
CA ARG A 143 12.21 1.31 9.45
C ARG A 143 11.05 0.33 9.56
N ILE A 144 10.58 0.17 10.78
CA ILE A 144 9.43 -0.67 11.13
C ILE A 144 8.50 0.20 11.99
N PHE A 145 7.26 0.34 11.55
CA PHE A 145 6.18 1.06 12.21
C PHE A 145 5.18 0.03 12.72
N ALA A 146 5.12 -0.14 14.03
CA ALA A 146 4.36 -1.23 14.68
C ALA A 146 3.57 -0.70 15.89
N ASN A 147 2.68 -1.54 16.43
CA ASN A 147 1.95 -1.31 17.68
C ASN A 147 1.04 -0.06 17.70
N ALA A 148 0.60 0.43 16.54
CA ALA A 148 -0.33 1.56 16.45
C ALA A 148 -1.75 1.15 16.03
N HIS A 149 -1.93 -0.06 15.49
CA HIS A 149 -3.21 -0.57 15.01
C HIS A 149 -3.72 -1.68 15.91
N THR A 150 -4.98 -1.52 16.34
CA THR A 150 -5.68 -2.56 17.10
C THR A 150 -6.28 -3.58 16.15
N TYR A 151 -6.79 -3.13 15.00
CA TYR A 151 -7.49 -3.94 14.00
C TYR A 151 -6.61 -4.21 12.78
N HIS A 152 -7.16 -4.78 11.70
CA HIS A 152 -6.37 -5.17 10.53
C HIS A 152 -6.09 -3.98 9.63
N ILE A 153 -4.82 -3.71 9.33
CA ILE A 153 -4.46 -2.64 8.40
C ILE A 153 -4.95 -3.01 6.99
N ASN A 154 -5.87 -2.20 6.46
CA ASN A 154 -6.42 -2.35 5.11
C ASN A 154 -5.78 -1.39 4.09
N SER A 155 -5.22 -0.27 4.56
CA SER A 155 -4.67 0.77 3.68
C SER A 155 -3.38 1.39 4.20
N ILE A 156 -2.51 1.73 3.25
CA ILE A 156 -1.39 2.66 3.42
C ILE A 156 -1.38 3.63 2.24
N SER A 157 -1.11 4.90 2.49
CA SER A 157 -1.04 5.94 1.45
C SER A 157 -0.02 7.01 1.81
N VAL A 158 0.88 7.34 0.87
CA VAL A 158 1.94 8.32 1.05
C VAL A 158 1.38 9.72 0.79
N ASN A 159 1.75 10.67 1.64
CA ASN A 159 1.31 12.06 1.47
C ASN A 159 2.16 12.78 0.40
N SER A 160 1.57 13.76 -0.27
CA SER A 160 2.24 14.66 -1.22
C SER A 160 3.24 15.63 -0.57
N ASP A 161 3.36 15.63 0.76
CA ASP A 161 4.37 16.40 1.50
C ASP A 161 5.77 15.74 1.56
N TYR A 162 5.90 14.52 1.03
CA TYR A 162 7.14 13.72 1.03
C TYR A 162 7.71 13.37 2.41
N ALA A 163 6.95 13.60 3.49
CA ALA A 163 7.40 13.43 4.86
C ALA A 163 6.47 12.50 5.66
N THR A 164 5.18 12.51 5.35
CA THR A 164 4.15 11.75 6.07
C THR A 164 3.46 10.71 5.19
N TYR A 165 2.81 9.76 5.86
CA TYR A 165 1.92 8.79 5.23
C TYR A 165 0.83 8.40 6.22
N LEU A 166 -0.29 7.88 5.73
CA LEU A 166 -1.36 7.36 6.58
C LEU A 166 -1.39 5.83 6.51
N SER A 167 -1.89 5.23 7.58
CA SER A 167 -2.34 3.84 7.58
C SER A 167 -3.71 3.75 8.21
N ALA A 168 -4.59 2.95 7.61
CA ALA A 168 -5.95 2.74 8.10
C ALA A 168 -6.17 1.27 8.49
N ASP A 169 -6.81 1.07 9.63
CA ASP A 169 -7.43 -0.20 10.00
C ASP A 169 -8.95 -0.12 9.90
N ASP A 170 -9.65 -1.12 10.41
CA ASP A 170 -11.11 -1.22 10.33
C ASP A 170 -11.85 -0.07 11.04
N LEU A 171 -11.24 0.65 11.98
CA LEU A 171 -11.91 1.72 12.75
C LEU A 171 -11.08 3.01 12.88
N ARG A 172 -9.80 3.00 12.54
CA ARG A 172 -8.87 4.09 12.80
C ARG A 172 -7.97 4.41 11.63
N ILE A 173 -7.66 5.69 11.48
CA ILE A 173 -6.63 6.18 10.56
C ILE A 173 -5.55 6.89 11.37
N ASN A 174 -4.31 6.46 11.18
CA ASN A 174 -3.13 6.99 11.84
C ASN A 174 -2.22 7.69 10.83
N LEU A 175 -1.75 8.87 11.18
CA LEU A 175 -0.73 9.63 10.46
C LEU A 175 0.66 9.33 11.05
N TRP A 176 1.62 9.11 10.16
CA TRP A 176 3.01 8.80 10.49
C TRP A 176 3.94 9.78 9.83
N HIS A 177 5.09 10.02 10.46
CA HIS A 177 6.23 10.63 9.80
C HIS A 177 7.19 9.51 9.37
N LEU A 178 7.69 9.56 8.13
CA LEU A 178 8.55 8.52 7.54
C LEU A 178 9.84 8.27 8.34
N GLU A 179 10.25 9.22 9.17
CA GLU A 179 11.45 9.10 10.01
C GLU A 179 11.18 8.73 11.48
N VAL A 180 9.93 8.74 11.93
CA VAL A 180 9.56 8.54 13.34
C VAL A 180 8.72 7.27 13.48
N THR A 181 9.29 6.24 14.09
CA THR A 181 8.66 4.91 14.19
C THR A 181 7.93 4.65 15.50
N ASN A 182 8.22 5.43 16.55
CA ASN A 182 7.73 5.18 17.90
C ASN A 182 6.46 5.96 18.25
N ARG A 183 5.95 6.78 17.33
CA ARG A 183 4.76 7.62 17.52
C ARG A 183 4.03 7.73 16.20
N SER A 184 2.71 7.58 16.27
CA SER A 184 1.77 7.96 15.23
C SER A 184 0.73 8.91 15.84
N PHE A 185 0.03 9.65 14.99
CA PHE A 185 -1.06 10.51 15.41
C PHE A 185 -2.36 9.98 14.84
N ASN A 186 -3.31 9.62 15.70
CA ASN A 186 -4.61 9.17 15.26
C ASN A 186 -5.43 10.37 14.78
N ILE A 187 -5.82 10.36 13.50
CA ILE A 187 -6.56 11.45 12.85
C ILE A 187 -8.04 11.14 12.66
N VAL A 188 -8.41 9.85 12.62
CA VAL A 188 -9.80 9.38 12.56
C VAL A 188 -9.95 8.20 13.52
N ASP A 189 -11.00 8.22 14.33
CA ASP A 189 -11.44 7.11 15.18
C ASP A 189 -12.96 7.01 15.11
N ILE A 190 -13.48 6.02 14.36
CA ILE A 190 -14.92 5.74 14.27
C ILE A 190 -15.36 4.64 15.23
N LYS A 191 -14.49 4.25 16.17
CA LYS A 191 -14.80 3.21 17.15
C LYS A 191 -15.99 3.65 18.02
N PRO A 192 -17.08 2.86 18.07
CA PRO A 192 -18.20 3.16 18.95
C PRO A 192 -17.81 2.97 20.42
N ALA A 193 -18.50 3.66 21.32
CA ALA A 193 -18.29 3.50 22.76
C ALA A 193 -18.60 2.06 23.21
N ASN A 194 -19.65 1.45 22.64
CA ASN A 194 -19.97 0.04 22.77
C ASN A 194 -19.68 -0.70 21.46
N MET A 195 -18.83 -1.71 21.49
CA MET A 195 -18.51 -2.54 20.31
C MET A 195 -19.71 -3.30 19.77
N GLU A 196 -20.74 -3.55 20.58
CA GLU A 196 -21.99 -4.18 20.11
C GLU A 196 -22.80 -3.27 19.17
N GLU A 197 -22.56 -1.95 19.22
CA GLU A 197 -23.21 -0.96 18.35
C GLU A 197 -22.41 -0.70 17.05
N LEU A 198 -21.42 -1.56 16.75
CA LEU A 198 -20.63 -1.44 15.54
C LEU A 198 -21.51 -1.69 14.32
N THR A 199 -21.71 -0.65 13.51
CA THR A 199 -22.49 -0.74 12.26
C THR A 199 -21.67 -0.46 11.01
N GLU A 200 -20.48 0.13 11.16
CA GLU A 200 -19.70 0.64 10.04
C GLU A 200 -18.20 0.45 10.31
N VAL A 201 -17.46 0.00 9.30
CA VAL A 201 -15.99 -0.12 9.33
C VAL A 201 -15.37 0.61 8.15
N ILE A 202 -14.15 1.10 8.33
CA ILE A 202 -13.30 1.68 7.28
C ILE A 202 -12.79 0.55 6.39
N THR A 203 -12.93 0.71 5.08
CA THR A 203 -12.56 -0.34 4.12
C THR A 203 -11.36 0.02 3.24
N ALA A 204 -11.21 1.30 2.91
CA ALA A 204 -10.07 1.83 2.18
C ALA A 204 -9.82 3.29 2.57
N ALA A 205 -8.57 3.75 2.46
CA ALA A 205 -8.20 5.14 2.67
C ALA A 205 -7.03 5.56 1.78
N GLU A 206 -7.07 6.79 1.26
CA GLU A 206 -6.04 7.32 0.37
C GLU A 206 -5.86 8.84 0.52
N PHE A 207 -4.61 9.30 0.47
CA PHE A 207 -4.27 10.72 0.37
C PHE A 207 -4.54 11.27 -1.03
N HIS A 208 -4.91 12.54 -1.11
CA HIS A 208 -5.01 13.24 -2.38
C HIS A 208 -3.61 13.40 -3.02
N PRO A 209 -3.46 13.15 -4.34
CA PRO A 209 -2.15 13.12 -5.00
C PRO A 209 -1.39 14.46 -4.95
N HIS A 210 -2.12 15.59 -4.88
CA HIS A 210 -1.54 16.95 -4.93
C HIS A 210 -1.81 17.82 -3.71
N HIS A 211 -2.70 17.40 -2.79
CA HIS A 211 -3.17 18.23 -1.69
C HIS A 211 -2.85 17.55 -0.37
N CYS A 212 -1.80 18.02 0.29
CA CYS A 212 -1.23 17.34 1.45
C CYS A 212 -2.15 17.28 2.69
N ASN A 213 -3.20 18.09 2.70
CA ASN A 213 -4.19 18.17 3.75
C ASN A 213 -5.45 17.35 3.47
N VAL A 214 -5.61 16.79 2.27
CA VAL A 214 -6.86 16.12 1.86
C VAL A 214 -6.63 14.62 1.76
N PHE A 215 -7.52 13.84 2.37
CA PHE A 215 -7.59 12.41 2.18
C PHE A 215 -9.05 11.95 2.19
N VAL A 216 -9.28 10.75 1.68
CA VAL A 216 -10.59 10.09 1.72
C VAL A 216 -10.49 8.77 2.45
N TYR A 217 -11.62 8.35 3.02
CA TYR A 217 -11.81 6.96 3.39
C TYR A 217 -13.23 6.50 3.04
N SER A 218 -13.34 5.25 2.62
CA SER A 218 -14.62 4.59 2.38
C SER A 218 -15.01 3.69 3.52
N SER A 219 -16.28 3.27 3.52
CA SER A 219 -16.80 2.34 4.51
C SER A 219 -17.55 1.15 3.94
N SER A 220 -17.81 0.20 4.83
CA SER A 220 -18.63 -0.98 4.56
C SER A 220 -20.11 -0.67 4.26
N LYS A 221 -20.55 0.59 4.43
CA LYS A 221 -21.90 1.05 4.10
C LYS A 221 -22.01 1.72 2.72
N GLY A 222 -20.94 1.75 1.94
CA GLY A 222 -20.94 2.38 0.62
C GLY A 222 -20.83 3.90 0.63
N THR A 223 -20.30 4.47 1.72
CA THR A 223 -20.12 5.92 1.86
C THR A 223 -18.65 6.29 1.70
N ILE A 224 -18.38 7.49 1.18
CA ILE A 224 -17.03 8.07 1.15
C ILE A 224 -17.01 9.37 1.92
N ARG A 225 -16.03 9.52 2.80
CA ARG A 225 -15.79 10.75 3.56
C ARG A 225 -14.48 11.36 3.11
N LEU A 226 -14.54 12.62 2.70
CA LEU A 226 -13.37 13.44 2.40
C LEU A 226 -13.08 14.32 3.61
N CYS A 227 -11.85 14.26 4.10
CA CYS A 227 -11.38 15.00 5.26
C CYS A 227 -10.37 16.08 4.83
N ASP A 228 -10.45 17.25 5.47
CA ASP A 228 -9.46 18.30 5.34
C ASP A 228 -8.75 18.52 6.70
N MET A 229 -7.49 18.13 6.77
CA MET A 229 -6.63 18.22 7.96
C MET A 229 -6.34 19.67 8.39
N ARG A 230 -6.68 20.69 7.58
CA ARG A 230 -6.56 22.10 7.96
C ARG A 230 -7.75 22.58 8.79
N SER A 231 -8.91 21.97 8.62
CA SER A 231 -10.14 22.36 9.30
C SER A 231 -10.06 22.06 10.81
N SER A 232 -9.45 20.93 11.17
CA SER A 232 -9.32 20.48 12.54
C SER A 232 -8.15 19.51 12.70
N ALA A 233 -7.53 19.51 13.88
CA ALA A 233 -6.44 18.58 14.19
C ALA A 233 -6.92 17.12 14.21
N LEU A 234 -8.16 16.90 14.69
CA LEU A 234 -8.86 15.62 14.59
C LEU A 234 -9.80 15.71 13.39
N CYS A 235 -9.77 14.76 12.49
CA CYS A 235 -10.67 14.68 11.33
C CYS A 235 -11.95 13.93 11.70
N ASP A 236 -12.51 14.22 12.87
CA ASP A 236 -13.73 13.64 13.43
C ASP A 236 -14.99 14.09 12.69
N GLN A 237 -14.93 15.28 12.08
CA GLN A 237 -15.90 15.74 11.09
C GLN A 237 -15.33 15.60 9.68
N HIS A 238 -16.13 15.07 8.76
CA HIS A 238 -15.79 15.03 7.35
C HIS A 238 -16.08 16.40 6.72
N SER A 239 -15.22 16.84 5.79
CA SER A 239 -15.46 18.06 5.02
C SER A 239 -16.53 17.84 3.97
N LYS A 240 -16.57 16.65 3.36
CA LYS A 240 -17.56 16.28 2.34
C LYS A 240 -17.98 14.83 2.53
N PHE A 241 -19.23 14.54 2.21
CA PHE A 241 -19.83 13.21 2.33
C PHE A 241 -20.43 12.81 0.99
N PHE A 242 -19.89 11.75 0.40
CA PHE A 242 -20.35 11.23 -0.88
C PHE A 242 -21.20 9.98 -0.63
N GLU A 243 -22.45 10.07 -1.04
CA GLU A 243 -23.44 9.01 -0.91
C GLU A 243 -24.40 9.09 -2.09
N GLU A 244 -24.75 7.94 -2.63
CA GLU A 244 -25.79 7.83 -3.65
C GLU A 244 -27.11 7.46 -2.95
N PRO A 245 -28.18 8.27 -3.09
CA PRO A 245 -29.47 7.94 -2.50
C PRO A 245 -29.99 6.62 -3.06
N GLU A 246 -30.14 5.60 -2.20
CA GLU A 246 -30.82 4.37 -2.57
C GLU A 246 -32.35 4.54 -2.50
N ASP A 247 -33.05 4.05 -3.52
CA ASP A 247 -34.50 3.95 -3.47
C ASP A 247 -34.91 2.92 -2.39
N PRO A 248 -35.66 3.29 -1.34
CA PRO A 248 -36.09 2.37 -0.29
C PRO A 248 -36.81 1.13 -0.82
N SER A 249 -37.47 1.23 -1.98
CA SER A 249 -38.16 0.11 -2.62
C SER A 249 -37.22 -0.92 -3.24
N SER A 250 -35.97 -0.53 -3.52
CA SER A 250 -34.91 -1.39 -4.08
C SER A 250 -34.01 -2.01 -3.01
N ARG A 251 -34.18 -1.59 -1.74
CA ARG A 251 -33.34 -2.04 -0.62
C ARG A 251 -33.67 -3.48 -0.26
N SER A 252 -32.67 -4.35 -0.38
CA SER A 252 -32.72 -5.75 0.00
C SER A 252 -31.68 -6.02 1.09
N PHE A 253 -31.76 -7.19 1.74
CA PHE A 253 -30.70 -7.65 2.65
C PHE A 253 -29.31 -7.60 1.98
N PHE A 254 -29.22 -7.98 0.70
CA PHE A 254 -27.94 -7.98 -0.01
C PHE A 254 -27.46 -6.58 -0.39
N SER A 255 -28.33 -5.56 -0.40
CA SER A 255 -27.95 -4.19 -0.78
C SER A 255 -26.84 -3.65 0.12
N GLU A 256 -26.93 -3.89 1.44
CA GLU A 256 -25.90 -3.45 2.40
C GLU A 256 -24.58 -4.22 2.25
N ILE A 257 -24.65 -5.49 1.81
CA ILE A 257 -23.45 -6.31 1.62
C ILE A 257 -22.70 -5.86 0.37
N ILE A 258 -23.41 -5.69 -0.74
CA ILE A 258 -22.81 -5.34 -2.02
C ILE A 258 -22.47 -3.86 -2.14
N SER A 259 -23.04 -2.98 -1.30
CA SER A 259 -22.69 -1.55 -1.27
C SER A 259 -21.36 -1.28 -0.57
N SER A 260 -20.83 -2.23 0.19
CA SER A 260 -19.51 -2.14 0.80
C SER A 260 -18.45 -1.80 -0.24
N ILE A 261 -17.78 -0.65 -0.07
CA ILE A 261 -16.70 -0.24 -0.96
C ILE A 261 -15.45 -1.02 -0.59
N SER A 262 -14.86 -1.69 -1.55
CA SER A 262 -13.65 -2.49 -1.41
C SER A 262 -12.35 -1.72 -1.72
N ASP A 263 -12.43 -0.66 -2.53
CA ASP A 263 -11.28 0.16 -2.90
C ASP A 263 -11.69 1.59 -3.29
N VAL A 264 -10.79 2.55 -3.07
CA VAL A 264 -10.95 3.97 -3.43
C VAL A 264 -9.65 4.46 -4.04
N LYS A 265 -9.78 5.14 -5.19
CA LYS A 265 -8.64 5.67 -5.94
C LYS A 265 -8.85 7.07 -6.48
N PHE A 266 -8.03 8.03 -6.06
CA PHE A 266 -7.96 9.31 -6.76
C PHE A 266 -7.44 9.13 -8.19
N SER A 267 -8.02 9.88 -9.12
CA SER A 267 -7.45 10.10 -10.45
C SER A 267 -6.11 10.83 -10.34
N HIS A 268 -5.21 10.67 -11.31
CA HIS A 268 -3.91 11.36 -11.30
C HIS A 268 -4.08 12.88 -11.38
N SER A 269 -5.18 13.36 -11.98
CA SER A 269 -5.54 14.79 -11.97
C SER A 269 -5.92 15.31 -10.58
N GLY A 270 -6.32 14.43 -9.66
CA GLY A 270 -6.89 14.77 -8.36
C GLY A 270 -8.33 15.30 -8.40
N ARG A 271 -8.92 15.51 -9.59
CA ARG A 271 -10.28 16.05 -9.70
C ARG A 271 -11.36 15.01 -9.40
N TYR A 272 -11.10 13.77 -9.76
CA TYR A 272 -12.03 12.66 -9.61
C TYR A 272 -11.50 11.62 -8.62
N MET A 273 -12.41 10.84 -8.06
CA MET A 273 -12.09 9.61 -7.35
C MET A 273 -12.96 8.47 -7.89
N MET A 274 -12.39 7.27 -7.92
CA MET A 274 -13.05 6.04 -8.30
C MET A 274 -13.29 5.18 -7.06
N THR A 275 -14.44 4.52 -7.00
CA THR A 275 -14.77 3.56 -5.96
C THR A 275 -15.20 2.24 -6.56
N ARG A 276 -14.80 1.15 -5.91
CA ARG A 276 -15.20 -0.22 -6.30
C ARG A 276 -16.09 -0.83 -5.24
N ASP A 277 -17.33 -1.14 -5.60
CA ASP A 277 -18.20 -2.03 -4.84
C ASP A 277 -18.27 -3.41 -5.51
N TYR A 278 -19.09 -4.33 -5.01
CA TYR A 278 -19.06 -5.71 -5.52
C TYR A 278 -19.44 -5.81 -7.01
N LEU A 279 -20.48 -5.08 -7.43
CA LEU A 279 -21.05 -5.18 -8.77
C LEU A 279 -20.59 -4.08 -9.72
N SER A 280 -20.14 -2.94 -9.18
CA SER A 280 -19.92 -1.72 -9.96
C SER A 280 -18.62 -0.99 -9.62
N VAL A 281 -18.15 -0.22 -10.60
CA VAL A 281 -17.12 0.80 -10.44
C VAL A 281 -17.79 2.16 -10.67
N LYS A 282 -17.61 3.09 -9.74
CA LYS A 282 -18.23 4.42 -9.80
C LYS A 282 -17.15 5.50 -9.81
N VAL A 283 -17.33 6.52 -10.65
CA VAL A 283 -16.46 7.69 -10.72
C VAL A 283 -17.19 8.89 -10.15
N TRP A 284 -16.57 9.59 -9.20
CA TRP A 284 -17.11 10.75 -8.51
C TRP A 284 -16.27 11.99 -8.85
N ASP A 285 -16.92 13.11 -9.14
CA ASP A 285 -16.26 14.43 -9.16
C ASP A 285 -16.23 14.95 -7.72
N LEU A 286 -15.07 15.41 -7.24
CA LEU A 286 -14.95 15.90 -5.86
C LEU A 286 -15.82 17.14 -5.57
N ASN A 287 -16.43 17.74 -6.58
CA ASN A 287 -17.39 18.84 -6.45
C ASN A 287 -18.86 18.41 -6.52
N MET A 288 -19.15 17.12 -6.76
CA MET A 288 -20.50 16.56 -6.82
C MET A 288 -20.64 15.38 -5.85
N GLU A 289 -21.19 15.66 -4.67
CA GLU A 289 -21.27 14.72 -3.54
C GLU A 289 -22.47 13.76 -3.61
N ASN A 290 -23.54 14.17 -4.30
CA ASN A 290 -24.84 13.52 -4.21
C ASN A 290 -25.05 12.34 -5.17
N ARG A 291 -24.11 12.10 -6.09
CA ARG A 291 -24.12 10.97 -7.03
C ARG A 291 -22.78 10.84 -7.76
N PRO A 292 -22.43 9.64 -8.23
CA PRO A 292 -21.32 9.49 -9.16
C PRO A 292 -21.62 10.16 -10.51
N VAL A 293 -20.58 10.59 -11.20
CA VAL A 293 -20.65 11.10 -12.58
C VAL A 293 -20.79 9.95 -13.57
N GLU A 294 -20.14 8.81 -13.28
CA GLU A 294 -20.18 7.62 -14.12
C GLU A 294 -20.31 6.36 -13.26
N THR A 295 -21.08 5.38 -13.73
CA THR A 295 -21.26 4.08 -13.07
C THR A 295 -21.11 2.98 -14.10
N TYR A 296 -20.17 2.08 -13.86
CA TYR A 296 -19.83 0.96 -14.73
C TYR A 296 -20.21 -0.35 -14.05
N GLN A 297 -21.12 -1.11 -14.66
CA GLN A 297 -21.49 -2.43 -14.18
C GLN A 297 -20.43 -3.45 -14.59
N VAL A 298 -19.77 -4.07 -13.61
CA VAL A 298 -18.66 -4.99 -13.87
C VAL A 298 -19.18 -6.42 -14.02
N HIS A 299 -20.05 -6.86 -13.10
CA HIS A 299 -20.51 -8.25 -13.05
C HIS A 299 -22.03 -8.39 -12.90
N GLU A 300 -22.84 -7.59 -13.60
CA GLU A 300 -24.32 -7.57 -13.42
C GLU A 300 -24.97 -8.96 -13.57
N TYR A 301 -24.38 -9.86 -14.36
CA TYR A 301 -24.83 -11.24 -14.52
C TYR A 301 -24.74 -12.09 -13.23
N LEU A 302 -24.02 -11.62 -12.19
CA LEU A 302 -23.96 -12.24 -10.87
C LEU A 302 -25.10 -11.81 -9.94
N ARG A 303 -25.87 -10.78 -10.29
CA ARG A 303 -26.92 -10.24 -9.41
C ARG A 303 -28.01 -11.24 -9.05
N SER A 304 -28.35 -12.14 -9.97
CA SER A 304 -29.29 -13.24 -9.70
C SER A 304 -28.69 -14.37 -8.86
N LYS A 305 -27.38 -14.34 -8.61
CA LYS A 305 -26.61 -15.38 -7.89
C LYS A 305 -26.12 -14.92 -6.52
N LEU A 306 -26.53 -13.73 -6.04
CA LEU A 306 -26.06 -13.18 -4.75
C LEU A 306 -26.28 -14.14 -3.56
N CYS A 307 -27.38 -14.89 -3.55
CA CYS A 307 -27.63 -15.91 -2.53
C CYS A 307 -26.54 -17.01 -2.53
N SER A 308 -26.19 -17.55 -3.71
CA SER A 308 -25.14 -18.56 -3.83
C SER A 308 -23.74 -18.00 -3.54
N LEU A 309 -23.50 -16.72 -3.86
CA LEU A 309 -22.24 -16.03 -3.58
C LEU A 309 -22.08 -15.70 -2.08
N TYR A 310 -23.20 -15.55 -1.37
CA TYR A 310 -23.21 -15.38 0.07
C TYR A 310 -22.97 -16.72 0.78
N GLU A 311 -23.57 -17.82 0.30
CA GLU A 311 -23.38 -19.15 0.88
C GLU A 311 -21.93 -19.68 0.78
N ASN A 312 -21.13 -19.17 -0.16
CA ASN A 312 -19.73 -19.56 -0.35
C ASN A 312 -18.72 -18.46 -0.02
N ASP A 313 -19.16 -17.39 0.67
CA ASP A 313 -18.38 -16.23 1.07
C ASP A 313 -17.76 -15.37 -0.06
N CYS A 314 -17.94 -15.74 -1.34
CA CYS A 314 -17.42 -14.97 -2.47
C CYS A 314 -18.03 -13.57 -2.59
N ILE A 315 -19.16 -13.30 -1.95
CA ILE A 315 -19.76 -11.96 -1.89
C ILE A 315 -18.91 -10.96 -1.10
N PHE A 316 -18.00 -11.46 -0.25
CA PHE A 316 -17.10 -10.64 0.57
C PHE A 316 -15.72 -10.42 -0.08
N ASP A 317 -15.53 -10.92 -1.30
CA ASP A 317 -14.31 -10.69 -2.07
C ASP A 317 -14.10 -9.17 -2.29
N LYS A 318 -12.90 -8.69 -1.95
CA LYS A 318 -12.52 -7.29 -2.08
C LYS A 318 -11.74 -7.10 -3.39
N PHE A 319 -12.36 -6.42 -4.35
CA PHE A 319 -11.75 -6.14 -5.64
C PHE A 319 -11.09 -4.76 -5.64
N GLU A 320 -9.90 -4.65 -6.21
CA GLU A 320 -9.22 -3.37 -6.39
C GLU A 320 -9.57 -2.74 -7.76
N CYS A 321 -9.35 -1.44 -7.87
CA CYS A 321 -9.52 -0.68 -9.11
C CYS A 321 -8.31 0.26 -9.32
N CYS A 322 -8.06 0.67 -10.57
CA CYS A 322 -6.99 1.62 -10.86
C CYS A 322 -7.27 2.46 -12.11
N TRP A 323 -6.66 3.64 -12.15
CA TRP A 323 -6.67 4.53 -13.31
C TRP A 323 -5.55 4.16 -14.28
N ASN A 324 -5.75 4.40 -15.58
CA ASN A 324 -4.63 4.38 -16.53
C ASN A 324 -3.74 5.61 -16.29
N GLY A 325 -2.49 5.58 -16.75
CA GLY A 325 -1.54 6.69 -16.55
C GLY A 325 -1.79 7.96 -17.38
N SER A 326 -2.91 8.03 -18.12
CA SER A 326 -3.28 9.15 -18.99
C SER A 326 -4.75 9.52 -18.84
N ASP A 327 -5.31 9.24 -17.66
CA ASP A 327 -6.71 9.48 -17.29
C ASP A 327 -7.17 10.94 -17.45
#